data_AF-A0A662GDI0-F1
#
_entry.id   AF-A0A662GDI0-F1
#
_cell.length_a   1.000
_cell.length_b   1.000
_cell.length_c   1.000
_cell.angle_alpha   90.00
_cell.angle_beta   90.00
_cell.angle_gamma   90.00
#
_symmetry.space_group_name_H-M   'P 1'
#
loop_
_entity.id
_entity.type
_entity.pdbx_description
1 polymer ?
#
loop_
_entity_poly.entity_id
_entity_poly.type
_entity_poly.pdbx_seq_one_letter_code
_entity_poly.pdbx_strand_id
1 'polypeptide(L)'
;MNRSVREYIYVFKLDGQNGYEIYSQLRSKIPEVARYLTVGDAYLVDWNFDEELKYLFIVVRCCCGEEENIGLWLHSLLEKLLPGISIEKRRMVSGTKRLALNSREKLLASLAAKIVKSKTREVRGVLDREGVKLTKPELSMLLLIFSYLSRGFSETLSEIYVYFYPHFLEEYTLNDITLSFQEILRGRLIVKEDDVFKLTERGNRVVKAVYSMIEKELEDGKHEIFSDGVADINTVLKRVIRKDGEFEDLSIEKILASLLKCGVKEEDALRVLDNFVSVVKIMSNGLSRDDVVEAVKLALDRIDKTRLYSSRFEFYMNTCDHLLIEDKNGKLKPLSLSDIEKTLREKWFKHNFEVDEDLLRNLAFKVFENLRFIYSSASPQTVFIQSEQSITRVPKDFIEYLLDNEVRIRLPHYYKIVKSRDPDIKRKEVINELVRNSASLLREILAEKDLRRMCDLFNAAAYTLVAALLLLLFHIPTVFHEFNCNRLIGIVKNMLEEKDKRARQLSIILLDKVLVFTKTALEIYHLDLTREVVEEEKFVSHISFISELGLEIIEYLRGLF
;
A
#
# COMPACT_ATOMS: atom_id res chain seq x y z
N MET A 1 -23.65 -2.49 34.37
CA MET A 1 -22.31 -1.99 34.76
C MET A 1 -21.51 -1.76 33.48
N ASN A 2 -21.21 -0.50 33.12
CA ASN A 2 -20.33 -0.21 31.99
C ASN A 2 -18.91 -0.67 32.35
N ARG A 3 -18.40 -1.74 31.72
CA ARG A 3 -16.98 -2.10 31.83
C ARG A 3 -16.18 -1.01 31.14
N SER A 4 -15.48 -0.17 31.90
CA SER A 4 -14.58 0.82 31.32
C SER A 4 -13.40 0.07 30.68
N VAL A 5 -13.15 0.34 29.41
CA VAL A 5 -11.98 -0.17 28.68
C VAL A 5 -10.81 0.78 28.94
N ARG A 6 -9.62 0.24 29.21
CA ARG A 6 -8.37 1.00 29.44
C ARG A 6 -7.20 0.37 28.68
N GLU A 7 -6.16 1.16 28.51
CA GLU A 7 -4.89 0.72 27.94
C GLU A 7 -3.90 0.38 29.06
N TYR A 8 -3.13 -0.68 28.85
CA TYR A 8 -2.15 -1.20 29.79
C TYR A 8 -0.84 -1.48 29.06
N ILE A 9 0.29 -1.14 29.69
CA ILE A 9 1.61 -1.41 29.14
C ILE A 9 2.23 -2.59 29.91
N TYR A 10 2.62 -3.61 29.15
CA TYR A 10 3.30 -4.80 29.64
C TYR A 10 4.77 -4.77 29.24
N VAL A 11 5.64 -5.03 30.21
CA VAL A 11 7.09 -4.97 30.02
C VAL A 11 7.71 -6.35 30.26
N PHE A 12 8.43 -6.83 29.25
CA PHE A 12 9.14 -8.09 29.25
C PHE A 12 10.63 -7.85 29.02
N LYS A 13 11.49 -8.53 29.77
CA LYS A 13 12.91 -8.60 29.47
C LYS A 13 13.18 -9.90 28.74
N LEU A 14 13.86 -9.83 27.60
CA LEU A 14 14.22 -10.98 26.78
C LEU A 14 15.73 -11.22 26.88
N ASP A 15 16.15 -12.42 27.25
CA ASP A 15 17.55 -12.80 27.37
C ASP A 15 17.84 -14.04 26.52
N GLY A 16 19.09 -14.22 26.05
CA GLY A 16 19.53 -15.47 25.40
C GLY A 16 20.04 -15.35 23.95
N GLN A 17 19.81 -14.23 23.25
CA GLN A 17 20.30 -14.00 21.88
C GLN A 17 20.74 -12.54 21.66
N ASN A 18 21.29 -12.21 20.50
CA ASN A 18 21.57 -10.83 20.11
C ASN A 18 20.25 -10.04 19.97
N GLY A 19 20.21 -8.78 20.42
CA GLY A 19 19.03 -7.94 20.35
C GLY A 19 18.42 -7.85 18.95
N TYR A 20 19.25 -7.66 17.93
CA TYR A 20 18.80 -7.60 16.54
C TYR A 20 18.08 -8.88 16.08
N GLU A 21 18.56 -10.05 16.52
CA GLU A 21 17.94 -11.34 16.20
C GLU A 21 16.58 -11.49 16.91
N ILE A 22 16.50 -11.03 18.16
CA ILE A 22 15.26 -11.01 18.93
C ILE A 22 14.25 -10.07 18.27
N TYR A 23 14.67 -8.87 17.85
CA TYR A 23 13.82 -7.90 17.17
C TYR A 23 13.26 -8.45 15.86
N SER A 24 14.10 -9.08 15.03
CA SER A 24 13.69 -9.72 13.78
C SER A 24 12.63 -10.80 14.02
N GLN A 25 12.80 -11.64 15.04
CA GLN A 25 11.81 -12.64 15.41
C GLN A 25 10.51 -12.00 15.91
N LEU A 26 10.59 -11.04 16.84
CA LEU A 26 9.45 -10.31 17.37
C LEU A 26 8.61 -9.69 16.25
N ARG A 27 9.26 -9.04 15.29
CA ARG A 27 8.59 -8.43 14.14
C ARG A 27 7.70 -9.40 13.37
N SER A 28 8.17 -10.64 13.18
CA SER A 28 7.39 -11.69 12.50
C SER A 28 6.25 -12.26 13.36
N LYS A 29 6.35 -12.17 14.69
CA LYS A 29 5.46 -12.82 15.66
C LYS A 29 4.41 -11.90 16.26
N ILE A 30 4.65 -10.59 16.31
CA ILE A 30 3.70 -9.64 16.87
C ILE A 30 2.34 -9.61 16.14
N PRO A 31 2.24 -9.77 14.80
CA PRO A 31 0.93 -9.92 14.14
C PRO A 31 0.12 -11.12 14.66
N GLU A 32 0.80 -12.19 15.06
CA GLU A 32 0.17 -13.36 15.68
C GLU A 32 -0.34 -13.02 17.09
N VAL A 33 0.45 -12.30 17.89
CA VAL A 33 0.03 -11.75 19.19
C VAL A 33 -1.23 -10.89 19.07
N ALA A 34 -1.27 -9.98 18.09
CA ALA A 34 -2.42 -9.11 17.83
C ALA A 34 -3.69 -9.92 17.55
N ARG A 35 -3.60 -10.93 16.67
CA ARG A 35 -4.74 -11.81 16.32
C ARG A 35 -5.27 -12.57 17.52
N TYR A 36 -4.39 -13.09 18.37
CA TYR A 36 -4.81 -13.85 19.53
C TYR A 36 -5.43 -12.95 20.62
N LEU A 37 -4.94 -11.72 20.81
CA LEU A 37 -5.55 -10.75 21.71
C LEU A 37 -7.00 -10.46 21.30
N THR A 38 -7.26 -10.33 19.99
CA THR A 38 -8.61 -10.01 19.46
C THR A 38 -9.65 -11.08 19.80
N VAL A 39 -9.22 -12.33 20.00
CA VAL A 39 -10.10 -13.45 20.40
C VAL A 39 -10.52 -13.34 21.87
N GLY A 40 -9.74 -12.64 22.71
CA GLY A 40 -9.97 -12.46 24.14
C GLY A 40 -10.55 -11.09 24.52
N ASP A 41 -11.23 -10.40 23.61
CA ASP A 41 -11.77 -9.04 23.83
C ASP A 41 -10.71 -8.01 24.27
N ALA A 42 -9.45 -8.22 23.83
CA ALA A 42 -8.33 -7.32 24.04
C ALA A 42 -7.70 -6.94 22.69
N TYR A 43 -7.07 -5.78 22.60
CA TYR A 43 -6.52 -5.29 21.35
C TYR A 43 -5.08 -4.84 21.55
N LEU A 44 -4.17 -5.32 20.70
CA LEU A 44 -2.83 -4.75 20.61
C LEU A 44 -2.96 -3.32 20.08
N VAL A 45 -2.53 -2.34 20.86
CA VAL A 45 -2.51 -0.93 20.48
C VAL A 45 -1.16 -0.59 19.86
N ASP A 46 -0.07 -1.02 20.48
CA ASP A 46 1.29 -0.71 20.04
C ASP A 46 2.30 -1.69 20.65
N TRP A 47 3.51 -1.71 20.11
CA TRP A 47 4.63 -2.43 20.71
C TRP A 47 5.97 -1.80 20.32
N ASN A 48 6.97 -1.96 21.17
CA ASN A 48 8.34 -1.54 20.88
C ASN A 48 9.32 -2.51 21.51
N PHE A 49 10.48 -2.72 20.88
CA PHE A 49 11.53 -3.57 21.43
C PHE A 49 12.89 -2.89 21.31
N ASP A 50 13.65 -3.00 22.39
CA ASP A 50 14.96 -2.45 22.57
C ASP A 50 16.01 -3.55 22.37
N GLU A 51 16.83 -3.43 21.33
CA GLU A 51 17.85 -4.43 21.02
C GLU A 51 19.01 -4.44 22.02
N GLU A 52 19.34 -3.30 22.62
CA GLU A 52 20.50 -3.18 23.50
C GLU A 52 20.21 -3.71 24.91
N LEU A 53 19.12 -3.24 25.53
CA LEU A 53 18.74 -3.69 26.87
C LEU A 53 17.79 -4.91 26.84
N LYS A 54 17.32 -5.27 25.64
CA LYS A 54 16.44 -6.41 25.37
C LYS A 54 15.11 -6.34 26.10
N TYR A 55 14.50 -5.16 26.12
CA TYR A 55 13.17 -4.95 26.69
C TYR A 55 12.10 -4.85 25.59
N LEU A 56 11.04 -5.63 25.75
CA LEU A 56 9.82 -5.56 24.94
C LEU A 56 8.72 -4.88 25.73
N PHE A 57 8.10 -3.89 25.09
CA PHE A 57 6.96 -3.15 25.57
C PHE A 57 5.76 -3.48 24.68
N ILE A 58 4.66 -3.93 25.28
CA ILE A 58 3.41 -4.24 24.57
C ILE A 58 2.29 -3.42 25.20
N VAL A 59 1.60 -2.62 24.40
CA VAL A 59 0.44 -1.82 24.80
C VAL A 59 -0.82 -2.56 24.39
N VAL A 60 -1.67 -2.88 25.35
CA VAL A 60 -2.93 -3.60 25.11
C VAL A 60 -4.10 -2.82 25.67
N ARG A 61 -5.18 -2.72 24.89
CA ARG A 61 -6.46 -2.17 25.32
C ARG A 61 -7.41 -3.30 25.72
N CYS A 62 -7.93 -3.26 26.94
CA CYS A 62 -8.84 -4.28 27.47
C CYS A 62 -9.78 -3.75 28.57
N CYS A 63 -10.75 -4.55 28.99
CA CYS A 63 -11.66 -4.20 30.09
C CYS A 63 -10.95 -4.18 31.45
N CYS A 64 -11.27 -3.20 32.31
CA CYS A 64 -10.75 -3.17 33.68
C CYS A 64 -11.09 -4.46 34.45
N GLY A 65 -10.10 -5.03 35.12
CA GLY A 65 -10.18 -6.27 35.90
C GLY A 65 -9.53 -7.49 35.23
N GLU A 66 -9.16 -7.42 33.95
CA GLU A 66 -8.50 -8.51 33.20
C GLU A 66 -6.99 -8.28 33.01
N GLU A 67 -6.45 -7.19 33.56
CA GLU A 67 -5.09 -6.75 33.24
C GLU A 67 -3.98 -7.73 33.66
N GLU A 68 -4.07 -8.37 34.82
CA GLU A 68 -3.08 -9.37 35.24
C GLU A 68 -3.16 -10.65 34.40
N ASN A 69 -4.38 -11.08 34.05
CA ASN A 69 -4.64 -12.24 33.21
C ASN A 69 -4.04 -12.06 31.82
N ILE A 70 -4.26 -10.89 31.20
CA ILE A 70 -3.69 -10.55 29.89
C ILE A 70 -2.16 -10.51 29.95
N GLY A 71 -1.58 -9.98 31.02
CA GLY A 71 -0.13 -9.94 31.17
C GLY A 71 0.51 -11.32 31.35
N LEU A 72 -0.16 -12.24 32.07
CA LEU A 72 0.29 -13.63 32.19
C LEU A 72 0.13 -14.37 30.86
N TRP A 73 -0.98 -14.15 30.19
CA TRP A 73 -1.26 -14.75 28.90
C TRP A 73 -0.28 -14.30 27.82
N LEU A 74 0.03 -12.99 27.75
CA LEU A 74 1.05 -12.45 26.85
C LEU A 74 2.41 -13.07 27.11
N HIS A 75 2.80 -13.23 28.38
CA HIS A 75 4.04 -13.89 28.77
C HIS A 75 4.12 -15.31 28.20
N SER A 76 3.12 -16.14 28.44
CA SER A 76 3.07 -17.52 27.94
C SER A 76 3.01 -17.59 26.41
N LEU A 77 2.31 -16.66 25.76
CA LEU A 77 2.26 -16.61 24.30
C LEU A 77 3.62 -16.26 23.71
N LEU A 78 4.30 -15.26 24.27
CA LEU A 78 5.63 -14.86 23.80
C LEU A 78 6.64 -15.99 23.98
N GLU A 79 6.62 -16.72 25.10
CA GLU A 79 7.49 -17.88 25.33
C GLU A 79 7.28 -18.97 24.26
N LYS A 80 6.03 -19.18 23.84
CA LYS A 80 5.69 -20.13 22.77
C LYS A 80 6.16 -19.63 21.40
N LEU A 81 6.03 -18.33 21.12
CA LEU A 81 6.34 -17.75 19.82
C LEU A 81 7.85 -17.54 19.60
N LEU A 82 8.61 -17.44 20.69
CA LEU A 82 10.05 -17.16 20.69
C LEU A 82 10.84 -18.28 21.39
N PRO A 83 10.82 -19.51 20.83
CA PRO A 83 11.49 -20.64 21.46
C PRO A 83 13.00 -20.40 21.55
N GLY A 84 13.55 -20.54 22.76
CA GLY A 84 14.98 -20.34 23.01
C GLY A 84 15.36 -18.94 23.51
N ILE A 85 14.40 -18.01 23.61
CA ILE A 85 14.59 -16.72 24.27
C ILE A 85 13.95 -16.79 25.67
N SER A 86 14.73 -16.51 26.70
CA SER A 86 14.24 -16.43 28.08
C SER A 86 13.45 -15.14 28.26
N ILE A 87 12.18 -15.23 28.68
CA ILE A 87 11.31 -14.08 28.83
C ILE A 87 10.98 -13.88 30.31
N GLU A 88 11.40 -12.77 30.87
CA GLU A 88 11.08 -12.38 32.25
C GLU A 88 10.03 -11.26 32.23
N LYS A 89 8.85 -11.51 32.81
CA LYS A 89 7.83 -10.47 33.03
C LYS A 89 8.32 -9.54 34.15
N ARG A 90 8.70 -8.31 33.81
CA ARG A 90 9.30 -7.36 34.77
C ARG A 90 8.27 -6.52 35.53
N ARG A 91 7.19 -6.08 34.87
CA ARG A 91 6.04 -5.41 35.51
C ARG A 91 4.86 -5.19 34.57
N MET A 92 3.67 -5.09 35.15
CA MET A 92 2.52 -4.40 34.54
C MET A 92 2.56 -2.94 35.00
N VAL A 93 2.53 -1.98 34.08
CA VAL A 93 2.38 -0.56 34.43
C VAL A 93 0.89 -0.26 34.50
N SER A 94 0.44 0.37 35.59
CA SER A 94 -0.98 0.66 35.87
C SER A 94 -1.66 1.34 34.69
N GLY A 95 -2.96 1.06 34.50
CA GLY A 95 -3.75 1.52 33.35
C GLY A 95 -3.45 2.98 33.00
N THR A 96 -2.99 3.20 31.78
CA THR A 96 -2.52 4.51 31.32
C THR A 96 -3.74 5.42 31.22
N LYS A 97 -3.81 6.43 32.08
CA LYS A 97 -4.81 7.51 31.95
C LYS A 97 -4.32 8.44 30.84
N ARG A 98 -4.56 8.02 29.59
CA ARG A 98 -4.08 8.65 28.34
C ARG A 98 -2.56 8.68 28.23
N LEU A 99 -2.05 7.99 27.23
CA LEU A 99 -0.84 8.35 26.47
C LEU A 99 -0.63 7.26 25.41
N ALA A 100 -1.45 7.25 24.38
CA ALA A 100 -1.06 6.71 23.09
C ALA A 100 -0.93 7.92 22.18
N LEU A 101 0.31 8.32 21.87
CA LEU A 101 0.51 9.28 20.79
C LEU A 101 -0.04 8.62 19.52
N ASN A 102 -1.01 9.25 18.87
CA ASN A 102 -1.43 8.76 17.56
C ASN A 102 -0.28 8.92 16.54
N SER A 103 -0.37 8.27 15.38
CA SER A 103 0.70 8.29 14.38
C SER A 103 1.17 9.71 14.00
N ARG A 104 0.24 10.68 14.01
CA ARG A 104 0.55 12.10 13.79
C ARG A 104 1.43 12.68 14.87
N GLU A 105 1.06 12.47 16.11
CA GLU A 105 1.82 12.98 17.26
C GLU A 105 3.19 12.31 17.33
N LYS A 106 3.31 11.02 16.98
CA LYS A 106 4.60 10.34 16.85
C LYS A 106 5.48 11.00 15.80
N LEU A 107 4.97 11.21 14.58
CA LEU A 107 5.72 11.86 13.50
C LEU A 107 6.14 13.30 13.87
N LEU A 108 5.24 14.09 14.44
CA LEU A 108 5.54 15.46 14.88
C LEU A 108 6.60 15.49 15.98
N ALA A 109 6.54 14.56 16.92
CA ALA A 109 7.55 14.38 17.94
C ALA A 109 8.93 14.04 17.34
N SER A 110 8.99 13.12 16.37
CA SER A 110 10.24 12.76 15.70
C SER A 110 10.85 13.94 14.94
N LEU A 111 10.02 14.71 14.23
CA LEU A 111 10.44 15.94 13.54
C LEU A 111 10.99 16.98 14.54
N ALA A 112 10.26 17.20 15.64
CA ALA A 112 10.68 18.10 16.70
C ALA A 112 12.02 17.68 17.30
N ALA A 113 12.23 16.39 17.55
CA ALA A 113 13.50 15.86 18.05
C ALA A 113 14.68 16.18 17.12
N LYS A 114 14.53 15.93 15.82
CA LYS A 114 15.57 16.20 14.82
C LYS A 114 15.89 17.70 14.71
N ILE A 115 14.86 18.55 14.67
CA ILE A 115 15.04 20.02 14.53
C ILE A 115 15.61 20.64 15.80
N VAL A 116 15.10 20.28 16.98
CA VAL A 116 15.63 20.78 18.27
C VAL A 116 17.11 20.43 18.42
N LYS A 117 17.51 19.22 17.97
CA LYS A 117 18.91 18.78 17.98
C LYS A 117 19.77 19.58 16.98
N SER A 118 19.30 19.86 15.78
CA SER A 118 20.06 20.63 14.79
C SER A 118 20.12 22.13 15.11
N LYS A 119 19.11 22.67 15.80
CA LYS A 119 18.95 24.10 16.12
C LYS A 119 19.10 24.44 17.60
N THR A 120 19.92 23.68 18.34
CA THR A 120 20.18 23.88 19.77
C THR A 120 20.40 25.36 20.19
N ARG A 121 21.16 26.14 19.40
CA ARG A 121 21.46 27.54 19.74
C ARG A 121 20.21 28.42 19.71
N GLU A 122 19.34 28.22 18.74
CA GLU A 122 18.09 28.96 18.57
C GLU A 122 17.10 28.60 19.68
N VAL A 123 17.03 27.31 20.02
CA VAL A 123 16.24 26.79 21.15
C VAL A 123 16.67 27.43 22.47
N ARG A 124 17.98 27.50 22.73
CA ARG A 124 18.52 28.20 23.91
C ARG A 124 18.14 29.69 23.91
N GLY A 125 18.23 30.35 22.76
CA GLY A 125 17.79 31.74 22.62
C GLY A 125 16.28 31.96 22.89
N VAL A 126 15.42 30.97 22.64
CA VAL A 126 14.00 31.03 23.05
C VAL A 126 13.87 30.88 24.56
N LEU A 127 14.54 29.88 25.15
CA LEU A 127 14.54 29.64 26.59
C LEU A 127 15.06 30.85 27.39
N ASP A 128 16.16 31.45 26.94
CA ASP A 128 16.77 32.62 27.57
C ASP A 128 15.84 33.84 27.54
N ARG A 129 15.13 34.07 26.43
CA ARG A 129 14.13 35.15 26.29
C ARG A 129 12.97 34.98 27.27
N GLU A 130 12.58 33.75 27.56
CA GLU A 130 11.54 33.43 28.54
C GLU A 130 12.08 33.32 29.98
N GLY A 131 13.37 33.64 30.20
CA GLY A 131 14.02 33.60 31.50
C GLY A 131 14.12 32.19 32.09
N VAL A 132 14.26 31.18 31.23
CA VAL A 132 14.32 29.76 31.59
C VAL A 132 15.74 29.26 31.43
N LYS A 133 16.34 28.79 32.53
CA LYS A 133 17.68 28.15 32.53
C LYS A 133 17.54 26.68 32.88
N LEU A 134 17.97 25.83 31.96
CA LEU A 134 17.88 24.37 32.06
C LEU A 134 19.26 23.79 31.75
N THR A 135 19.65 22.76 32.48
CA THR A 135 20.97 22.12 32.31
C THR A 135 21.07 21.34 31.02
N LYS A 136 19.97 20.71 30.60
CA LYS A 136 19.83 20.04 29.31
C LYS A 136 18.66 20.64 28.53
N PRO A 137 18.86 21.78 27.85
CA PRO A 137 17.78 22.53 27.20
C PRO A 137 17.12 21.74 26.08
N GLU A 138 17.86 20.91 25.33
CA GLU A 138 17.33 20.09 24.23
C GLU A 138 16.35 19.04 24.77
N LEU A 139 16.82 18.22 25.73
CA LEU A 139 16.01 17.18 26.39
C LEU A 139 14.77 17.77 27.08
N SER A 140 14.96 18.87 27.81
CA SER A 140 13.87 19.53 28.53
C SER A 140 12.84 20.12 27.56
N MET A 141 13.27 20.66 26.43
CA MET A 141 12.35 21.14 25.40
C MET A 141 11.56 20.02 24.74
N LEU A 142 12.19 18.86 24.49
CA LEU A 142 11.47 17.70 23.99
C LEU A 142 10.38 17.29 24.98
N LEU A 143 10.71 17.10 26.26
CA LEU A 143 9.72 16.77 27.30
C LEU A 143 8.51 17.74 27.31
N LEU A 144 8.75 19.04 27.10
CA LEU A 144 7.70 20.05 27.03
C LEU A 144 6.86 19.95 25.74
N ILE A 145 7.49 19.75 24.57
CA ILE A 145 6.79 19.52 23.29
C ILE A 145 5.94 18.25 23.37
N PHE A 146 6.46 17.19 23.98
CA PHE A 146 5.70 15.96 24.17
C PHE A 146 4.48 16.19 25.07
N SER A 147 4.65 16.90 26.20
CA SER A 147 3.52 17.29 27.06
C SER A 147 2.45 18.08 26.29
N TYR A 148 2.87 18.94 25.36
CA TYR A 148 1.97 19.68 24.48
C TYR A 148 1.19 18.75 23.53
N LEU A 149 1.89 17.85 22.83
CA LEU A 149 1.29 16.91 21.87
C LEU A 149 0.35 15.92 22.57
N SER A 150 0.76 15.37 23.71
CA SER A 150 -0.01 14.37 24.47
C SER A 150 -1.09 14.96 25.38
N ARG A 151 -1.15 16.29 25.52
CA ARG A 151 -1.99 17.01 26.49
C ARG A 151 -1.71 16.62 27.94
N GLY A 152 -0.45 16.31 28.24
CA GLY A 152 0.07 15.93 29.54
C GLY A 152 0.52 14.47 29.63
N PHE A 153 1.20 14.12 30.72
CA PHE A 153 1.66 12.75 30.98
C PHE A 153 1.53 12.35 32.45
N SER A 154 1.41 11.05 32.76
CA SER A 154 1.24 10.58 34.14
C SER A 154 2.53 10.68 34.95
N GLU A 155 2.45 10.46 36.27
CA GLU A 155 3.63 10.41 37.14
C GLU A 155 4.62 9.29 36.82
N THR A 156 4.20 8.30 36.06
CA THR A 156 5.02 7.13 35.76
C THR A 156 6.04 7.47 34.67
N LEU A 157 7.29 7.78 35.08
CA LEU A 157 8.47 7.95 34.20
C LEU A 157 8.64 6.83 33.17
N SER A 158 8.05 5.65 33.38
CA SER A 158 8.00 4.55 32.41
C SER A 158 7.20 4.88 31.14
N GLU A 159 6.17 5.72 31.21
CA GLU A 159 5.45 6.19 30.01
C GLU A 159 6.34 7.14 29.18
N ILE A 160 7.13 7.98 29.87
CA ILE A 160 8.20 8.75 29.25
C ILE A 160 9.26 7.79 28.71
N TYR A 161 9.53 6.65 29.33
CA TYR A 161 10.54 5.73 28.80
C TYR A 161 10.12 5.03 27.50
N VAL A 162 8.87 4.56 27.39
CA VAL A 162 8.37 3.77 26.25
C VAL A 162 8.32 4.56 24.93
N TYR A 163 7.89 5.82 24.98
CA TYR A 163 7.79 6.67 23.78
C TYR A 163 9.10 7.37 23.42
N PHE A 164 9.97 7.54 24.40
CA PHE A 164 11.19 8.33 24.29
C PHE A 164 12.41 7.41 24.12
N TYR A 165 12.22 6.13 23.82
CA TYR A 165 13.34 5.22 23.61
C TYR A 165 14.02 5.40 22.23
N PRO A 166 13.29 5.42 21.09
CA PRO A 166 13.94 5.46 19.77
C PRO A 166 14.63 6.79 19.39
N HIS A 167 14.30 7.90 20.07
CA HIS A 167 14.81 9.23 19.73
C HIS A 167 15.92 9.74 20.66
N PHE A 168 16.12 9.10 21.82
CA PHE A 168 16.98 9.59 22.89
C PHE A 168 18.23 8.73 23.11
N LEU A 169 18.33 7.62 22.39
CA LEU A 169 19.21 6.50 22.72
C LEU A 169 20.70 6.71 22.51
N GLU A 170 21.13 7.68 21.71
CA GLU A 170 22.58 7.86 21.55
C GLU A 170 23.19 8.79 22.62
N GLU A 171 22.40 9.57 23.39
CA GLU A 171 22.95 10.72 24.13
C GLU A 171 22.45 10.95 25.58
N TYR A 172 21.32 10.38 26.02
CA TYR A 172 20.73 10.72 27.33
C TYR A 172 20.37 9.51 28.20
N THR A 173 20.74 9.56 29.48
CA THR A 173 20.45 8.52 30.49
C THR A 173 19.11 8.74 31.19
N LEU A 174 18.58 7.72 31.87
CA LEU A 174 17.39 7.86 32.73
C LEU A 174 17.55 8.95 33.81
N ASN A 175 18.77 9.10 34.33
CA ASN A 175 19.09 10.14 35.30
C ASN A 175 18.95 11.54 34.68
N ASP A 176 19.36 11.70 33.42
CA ASP A 176 19.23 12.96 32.69
C ASP A 176 17.77 13.35 32.47
N ILE A 177 16.93 12.38 32.09
CA ILE A 177 15.49 12.58 31.94
C ILE A 177 14.88 13.02 33.26
N THR A 178 15.25 12.35 34.35
CA THR A 178 14.74 12.66 35.69
C THR A 178 15.16 14.07 36.14
N LEU A 179 16.42 14.44 35.90
CA LEU A 179 16.94 15.77 36.22
C LEU A 179 16.24 16.86 35.40
N SER A 180 16.15 16.70 34.09
CA SER A 180 15.42 17.63 33.21
C SER A 180 13.96 17.77 33.62
N PHE A 181 13.30 16.66 33.95
CA PHE A 181 11.93 16.67 34.43
C PHE A 181 11.77 17.47 35.74
N GLN A 182 12.68 17.28 36.70
CA GLN A 182 12.67 18.05 37.94
C GLN A 182 12.93 19.54 37.69
N GLU A 183 13.80 19.89 36.75
CA GLU A 183 14.09 21.28 36.40
C GLU A 183 12.90 21.98 35.75
N ILE A 184 12.20 21.33 34.81
CA ILE A 184 11.00 21.92 34.19
C ILE A 184 9.86 22.08 35.20
N LEU A 185 9.75 21.17 36.18
CA LEU A 185 8.80 21.26 37.28
C LEU A 185 9.15 22.43 38.22
N ARG A 186 10.41 22.53 38.66
CA ARG A 186 10.91 23.64 39.49
C ARG A 186 10.79 24.99 38.78
N GLY A 187 11.01 25.01 37.47
CA GLY A 187 10.86 26.17 36.60
C GLY A 187 9.41 26.61 36.38
N ARG A 188 8.43 25.87 36.93
CA ARG A 188 6.99 26.07 36.75
C ARG A 188 6.56 26.08 35.28
N LEU A 189 7.22 25.28 34.45
CA LEU A 189 6.84 25.08 33.04
C LEU A 189 5.76 24.01 32.89
N ILE A 190 5.72 23.08 33.83
CA ILE A 190 4.66 22.10 34.01
C ILE A 190 4.13 22.15 35.45
N VAL A 191 2.91 21.64 35.64
CA VAL A 191 2.24 21.51 36.94
C VAL A 191 1.54 20.16 37.01
N LYS A 192 1.47 19.58 38.22
CA LYS A 192 0.71 18.35 38.48
C LYS A 192 -0.75 18.71 38.78
N GLU A 193 -1.67 18.21 37.98
CA GLU A 193 -3.12 18.29 38.17
C GLU A 193 -3.75 16.91 37.94
N ASP A 194 -4.54 16.40 38.89
CA ASP A 194 -5.24 15.12 38.79
C ASP A 194 -4.33 13.93 38.38
N ASP A 195 -3.13 13.87 38.96
CA ASP A 195 -2.07 12.90 38.65
C ASP A 195 -1.50 12.96 37.22
N VAL A 196 -1.70 14.10 36.54
CA VAL A 196 -1.16 14.39 35.21
C VAL A 196 -0.30 15.65 35.26
N PHE A 197 0.89 15.59 34.67
CA PHE A 197 1.73 16.75 34.43
C PHE A 197 1.29 17.47 33.15
N LYS A 198 0.80 18.70 33.28
CA LYS A 198 0.36 19.56 32.17
C LYS A 198 1.24 20.80 32.07
N LEU A 199 1.30 21.38 30.87
CA LEU A 199 1.97 22.67 30.66
C LEU A 199 1.26 23.80 31.40
N THR A 200 2.03 24.65 32.08
CA THR A 200 1.54 25.94 32.57
C THR A 200 1.40 26.93 31.41
N GLU A 201 0.83 28.11 31.64
CA GLU A 201 0.84 29.18 30.62
C GLU A 201 2.26 29.53 30.16
N ARG A 202 3.22 29.56 31.10
CA ARG A 202 4.64 29.81 30.80
C ARG A 202 5.23 28.68 29.95
N GLY A 203 4.99 27.43 30.31
CA GLY A 203 5.39 26.28 29.51
C GLY A 203 4.80 26.32 28.10
N ASN A 204 3.51 26.65 27.98
CA ASN A 204 2.83 26.79 26.69
C ASN A 204 3.44 27.88 25.81
N ARG A 205 3.85 29.03 26.38
CA ARG A 205 4.53 30.08 25.60
C ARG A 205 5.87 29.60 25.04
N VAL A 206 6.69 28.96 25.89
CA VAL A 206 7.99 28.40 25.50
C VAL A 206 7.81 27.35 24.39
N VAL A 207 6.87 26.41 24.57
CA VAL A 207 6.61 25.37 23.58
C VAL A 207 6.11 25.96 22.27
N LYS A 208 5.15 26.89 22.30
CA LYS A 208 4.65 27.54 21.07
C LYS A 208 5.74 28.27 20.30
N ALA A 209 6.65 28.95 21.00
CA ALA A 209 7.76 29.65 20.34
C ALA A 209 8.71 28.68 19.63
N VAL A 210 9.04 27.54 20.25
CA VAL A 210 9.87 26.51 19.62
C VAL A 210 9.09 25.74 18.53
N TYR A 211 7.79 25.52 18.71
CA TYR A 211 6.94 24.88 17.71
C TYR A 211 6.79 25.73 16.44
N SER A 212 6.64 27.06 16.56
CA SER A 212 6.64 27.96 15.40
C SER A 212 7.99 28.00 14.67
N MET A 213 9.10 27.83 15.40
CA MET A 213 10.42 27.65 14.77
C MET A 213 10.48 26.33 13.97
N ILE A 214 9.94 25.24 14.51
CA ILE A 214 9.82 23.95 13.82
C ILE A 214 8.96 24.09 12.54
N GLU A 215 7.81 24.76 12.63
CA GLU A 215 6.96 25.03 11.47
C GLU A 215 7.70 25.84 10.41
N LYS A 216 8.45 26.88 10.82
CA LYS A 216 9.24 27.70 9.91
C LYS A 216 10.33 26.88 9.21
N GLU A 217 11.06 26.02 9.91
CA GLU A 217 12.07 25.15 9.28
C GLU A 217 11.45 24.18 8.26
N LEU A 218 10.24 23.68 8.54
CA LEU A 218 9.47 22.88 7.58
C LEU A 218 9.03 23.70 6.35
N GLU A 219 8.88 25.02 6.48
CA GLU A 219 8.58 25.91 5.36
C GLU A 219 9.83 26.33 4.58
N ASP A 220 10.92 26.66 5.27
CA ASP A 220 12.19 27.05 4.68
C ASP A 220 12.85 25.87 3.94
N GLY A 221 12.56 24.63 4.37
CA GLY A 221 12.97 23.40 3.69
C GLY A 221 12.11 23.01 2.48
N LYS A 222 11.12 23.81 2.08
CA LYS A 222 10.35 23.57 0.85
C LYS A 222 11.26 23.81 -0.34
N HIS A 223 11.41 22.79 -1.17
CA HIS A 223 11.98 22.93 -2.50
C HIS A 223 10.82 23.05 -3.47
N GLU A 224 10.91 23.92 -4.48
CA GLU A 224 10.06 23.74 -5.65
C GLU A 224 10.53 22.44 -6.29
N ILE A 225 9.69 21.38 -6.32
CA ILE A 225 9.99 20.14 -7.07
C ILE A 225 10.42 20.40 -8.52
N PHE A 226 10.16 21.61 -9.04
CA PHE A 226 10.57 22.08 -10.35
C PHE A 226 12.05 22.51 -10.46
N SER A 227 12.79 22.69 -9.36
CA SER A 227 14.20 23.13 -9.41
C SER A 227 15.19 21.97 -9.48
N ASP A 228 14.85 20.82 -8.91
CA ASP A 228 15.64 19.58 -8.95
C ASP A 228 14.88 18.54 -9.78
N GLY A 229 15.54 17.75 -10.64
CA GLY A 229 14.83 16.74 -11.43
C GLY A 229 14.18 15.67 -10.53
N VAL A 230 13.06 15.06 -10.95
CA VAL A 230 12.38 13.97 -10.21
C VAL A 230 13.35 12.85 -9.80
N ALA A 231 14.36 12.58 -10.64
CA ALA A 231 15.43 11.64 -10.35
C ALA A 231 16.26 12.03 -9.11
N ASP A 232 16.63 13.30 -8.98
CA ASP A 232 17.42 13.82 -7.85
C ASP A 232 16.65 13.66 -6.54
N ILE A 233 15.35 13.95 -6.56
CA ILE A 233 14.49 13.80 -5.39
C ILE A 233 14.32 12.33 -5.01
N ASN A 234 14.12 11.43 -5.99
CA ASN A 234 14.06 9.99 -5.74
C ASN A 234 15.39 9.45 -5.15
N THR A 235 16.55 10.03 -5.46
CA THR A 235 17.84 9.69 -4.80
C THR A 235 17.87 10.04 -3.31
N VAL A 236 17.13 11.09 -2.90
CA VAL A 236 17.01 11.48 -1.47
C VAL A 236 16.06 10.53 -0.72
N LEU A 237 15.13 9.88 -1.42
CA LEU A 237 14.18 8.91 -0.85
C LEU A 237 14.84 7.53 -0.67
N LYS A 238 15.54 7.36 0.45
CA LYS A 238 16.40 6.19 0.78
C LYS A 238 15.66 4.89 1.15
N ARG A 239 14.53 4.56 0.50
CA ARG A 239 13.67 3.39 0.78
C ARG A 239 12.80 3.57 2.04
N VAL A 240 11.65 2.91 2.05
CA VAL A 240 10.65 2.91 3.12
C VAL A 240 10.50 1.52 3.69
N ILE A 241 10.26 1.45 4.99
CA ILE A 241 10.06 0.20 5.70
C ILE A 241 8.59 -0.20 5.57
N ARG A 242 8.32 -1.36 4.93
CA ARG A 242 6.98 -1.96 4.77
C ARG A 242 6.46 -2.49 6.11
N LYS A 243 5.17 -2.84 6.16
CA LYS A 243 4.52 -3.43 7.36
C LYS A 243 5.12 -4.80 7.75
N ASP A 244 5.54 -5.59 6.77
CA ASP A 244 6.26 -6.87 6.97
C ASP A 244 7.74 -6.66 7.35
N GLY A 245 8.22 -5.44 7.11
CA GLY A 245 9.52 -5.00 7.52
C GLY A 245 10.61 -4.98 6.47
N GLU A 246 10.27 -5.38 5.25
CA GLU A 246 11.15 -5.26 4.11
C GLU A 246 11.29 -3.79 3.70
N PHE A 247 12.38 -3.49 2.99
CA PHE A 247 12.60 -2.17 2.40
C PHE A 247 11.98 -2.12 1.01
N GLU A 248 11.15 -1.11 0.75
CA GLU A 248 10.59 -0.80 -0.56
C GLU A 248 11.15 0.53 -1.06
N ASP A 249 11.45 0.60 -2.35
CA ASP A 249 11.83 1.88 -2.95
C ASP A 249 10.62 2.81 -2.99
N LEU A 250 10.74 3.93 -2.29
CA LEU A 250 9.76 4.99 -2.28
C LEU A 250 9.99 5.88 -3.49
N SER A 251 8.94 6.11 -4.27
CA SER A 251 8.99 6.97 -5.44
C SER A 251 7.93 8.06 -5.32
N ILE A 252 8.28 9.28 -5.72
CA ILE A 252 7.34 10.40 -5.71
C ILE A 252 6.16 10.15 -6.65
N GLU A 253 6.40 9.45 -7.75
CA GLU A 253 5.39 9.09 -8.74
C GLU A 253 4.29 8.22 -8.11
N LYS A 254 4.65 7.28 -7.21
CA LYS A 254 3.67 6.47 -6.47
C LYS A 254 2.82 7.33 -5.54
N ILE A 255 3.42 8.30 -4.85
CA ILE A 255 2.68 9.22 -3.96
C ILE A 255 1.77 10.13 -4.79
N LEU A 256 2.29 10.73 -5.86
CA LEU A 256 1.52 11.57 -6.78
C LEU A 256 0.32 10.83 -7.36
N ALA A 257 0.53 9.63 -7.89
CA ALA A 257 -0.55 8.80 -8.43
C ALA A 257 -1.61 8.50 -7.36
N SER A 258 -1.20 8.26 -6.11
CA SER A 258 -2.13 8.03 -5.00
C SER A 258 -2.91 9.29 -4.63
N LEU A 259 -2.28 10.47 -4.62
CA LEU A 259 -2.94 11.76 -4.40
C LEU A 259 -3.99 12.06 -5.47
N LEU A 260 -3.64 11.90 -6.75
CA LEU A 260 -4.54 12.11 -7.87
C LEU A 260 -5.75 11.16 -7.81
N LYS A 261 -5.53 9.88 -7.46
CA LYS A 261 -6.62 8.91 -7.26
C LYS A 261 -7.54 9.26 -6.09
N CYS A 262 -7.06 10.04 -5.11
CA CYS A 262 -7.87 10.56 -4.02
C CYS A 262 -8.68 11.82 -4.40
N GLY A 263 -8.56 12.28 -5.65
CA GLY A 263 -9.23 13.47 -6.16
C GLY A 263 -8.56 14.78 -5.72
N VAL A 264 -7.28 14.73 -5.33
CA VAL A 264 -6.47 15.94 -5.08
C VAL A 264 -6.12 16.55 -6.44
N LYS A 265 -6.31 17.87 -6.59
CA LYS A 265 -5.95 18.58 -7.82
C LYS A 265 -4.44 18.52 -8.07
N GLU A 266 -4.02 18.52 -9.32
CA GLU A 266 -2.59 18.41 -9.69
C GLU A 266 -1.72 19.46 -9.00
N GLU A 267 -2.14 20.73 -9.03
CA GLU A 267 -1.44 21.85 -8.36
C GLU A 267 -1.29 21.64 -6.85
N ASP A 268 -2.35 21.14 -6.20
CA ASP A 268 -2.33 20.85 -4.76
C ASP A 268 -1.45 19.64 -4.46
N ALA A 269 -1.50 18.60 -5.30
CA ALA A 269 -0.70 17.39 -5.13
C ALA A 269 0.80 17.71 -5.20
N LEU A 270 1.23 18.60 -6.10
CA LEU A 270 2.62 19.05 -6.18
C LEU A 270 3.04 19.78 -4.90
N ARG A 271 2.21 20.70 -4.40
CA ARG A 271 2.47 21.40 -3.12
C ARG A 271 2.51 20.43 -1.93
N VAL A 272 1.73 19.34 -1.96
CA VAL A 272 1.82 18.27 -0.95
C VAL A 272 3.17 17.59 -1.01
N LEU A 273 3.63 17.25 -2.22
CA LEU A 273 4.92 16.60 -2.42
C LEU A 273 6.07 17.48 -1.94
N ASP A 274 6.05 18.79 -2.18
CA ASP A 274 7.09 19.71 -1.67
C ASP A 274 7.19 19.61 -0.13
N ASN A 275 6.04 19.70 0.56
CA ASN A 275 5.98 19.57 2.01
C ASN A 275 6.43 18.19 2.49
N PHE A 276 6.06 17.12 1.77
CA PHE A 276 6.45 15.76 2.08
C PHE A 276 7.97 15.58 1.99
N VAL A 277 8.60 16.08 0.92
CA VAL A 277 10.06 16.01 0.71
C VAL A 277 10.80 16.74 1.83
N SER A 278 10.30 17.89 2.29
CA SER A 278 10.87 18.60 3.45
C SER A 278 10.89 17.73 4.71
N VAL A 279 9.78 17.03 5.01
CA VAL A 279 9.69 16.07 6.13
C VAL A 279 10.72 14.95 5.96
N VAL A 280 10.81 14.35 4.76
CA VAL A 280 11.74 13.24 4.52
C VAL A 280 13.20 13.66 4.73
N LYS A 281 13.58 14.83 4.21
CA LYS A 281 14.94 15.39 4.36
C LYS A 281 15.34 15.53 5.83
N ILE A 282 14.42 15.99 6.68
CA ILE A 282 14.66 16.16 8.13
C ILE A 282 14.81 14.80 8.82
N MET A 283 13.95 13.85 8.48
CA MET A 283 13.91 12.55 9.17
C MET A 283 15.19 11.74 8.97
N SER A 284 15.86 11.87 7.81
CA SER A 284 17.20 11.35 7.43
C SER A 284 17.43 9.83 7.58
N ASN A 285 16.67 9.14 8.43
CA ASN A 285 16.63 7.71 8.69
C ASN A 285 15.29 7.18 8.17
N GLY A 286 15.30 6.06 7.43
CA GLY A 286 14.18 5.57 6.64
C GLY A 286 12.81 5.67 7.33
N LEU A 287 11.83 6.22 6.61
CA LEU A 287 10.45 6.31 7.07
C LEU A 287 9.78 4.93 7.03
N SER A 288 8.89 4.63 7.98
CA SER A 288 7.94 3.54 7.81
C SER A 288 6.83 3.95 6.85
N ARG A 289 6.09 2.97 6.32
CA ARG A 289 4.89 3.24 5.51
C ARG A 289 3.90 4.14 6.25
N ASP A 290 3.73 3.94 7.55
CA ASP A 290 2.77 4.71 8.35
C ASP A 290 3.26 6.16 8.54
N ASP A 291 4.57 6.37 8.68
CA ASP A 291 5.16 7.72 8.71
C ASP A 291 4.99 8.43 7.37
N VAL A 292 5.13 7.72 6.25
CA VAL A 292 4.88 8.29 4.91
C VAL A 292 3.42 8.71 4.77
N VAL A 293 2.48 7.85 5.17
CA VAL A 293 1.05 8.16 5.12
C VAL A 293 0.75 9.40 5.96
N GLU A 294 1.29 9.47 7.16
CA GLU A 294 1.05 10.59 8.07
C GLU A 294 1.74 11.88 7.62
N ALA A 295 2.94 11.80 7.04
CA ALA A 295 3.63 12.96 6.46
C ALA A 295 2.81 13.56 5.31
N VAL A 296 2.24 12.71 4.45
CA VAL A 296 1.36 13.17 3.37
C VAL A 296 0.05 13.74 3.93
N LYS A 297 -0.55 13.13 4.96
CA LYS A 297 -1.74 13.69 5.65
C LYS A 297 -1.46 15.07 6.26
N LEU A 298 -0.31 15.23 6.93
CA LEU A 298 0.13 16.51 7.48
C LEU A 298 0.25 17.58 6.40
N ALA A 299 0.83 17.24 5.25
CA ALA A 299 0.95 18.14 4.11
C ALA A 299 -0.42 18.48 3.49
N LEU A 300 -1.31 17.48 3.35
CA LEU A 300 -2.68 17.68 2.85
C LEU A 300 -3.50 18.60 3.74
N ASP A 301 -3.42 18.46 5.07
CA ASP A 301 -4.15 19.29 6.02
C ASP A 301 -3.74 20.78 5.98
N ARG A 302 -2.53 21.08 5.51
CA ARG A 302 -2.06 22.47 5.31
C ARG A 302 -2.73 23.12 4.09
N ILE A 303 -3.06 22.32 3.08
CA ILE A 303 -3.72 22.78 1.86
C ILE A 303 -5.24 22.78 2.05
N ASP A 304 -5.78 21.69 2.60
CA ASP A 304 -7.20 21.49 2.86
C ASP A 304 -7.48 21.43 4.37
N LYS A 305 -7.88 22.59 4.92
CA LYS A 305 -8.26 22.71 6.33
C LYS A 305 -9.49 21.89 6.72
N THR A 306 -10.30 21.43 5.75
CA THR A 306 -11.46 20.58 6.01
C THR A 306 -11.08 19.13 6.32
N ARG A 307 -9.81 18.75 6.06
CA ARG A 307 -9.27 17.38 6.22
C ARG A 307 -9.95 16.34 5.34
N LEU A 308 -10.66 16.77 4.31
CA LEU A 308 -11.31 15.88 3.37
C LEU A 308 -10.27 15.07 2.61
N TYR A 309 -9.26 15.73 2.05
CA TYR A 309 -8.25 15.03 1.25
C TYR A 309 -7.37 14.11 2.09
N SER A 310 -6.97 14.52 3.29
CA SER A 310 -6.18 13.66 4.19
C SER A 310 -6.95 12.43 4.64
N SER A 311 -8.26 12.56 4.92
CA SER A 311 -9.13 11.42 5.27
C SER A 311 -9.33 10.45 4.09
N ARG A 312 -9.47 10.98 2.87
CA ARG A 312 -9.54 10.16 1.64
C ARG A 312 -8.24 9.41 1.40
N PHE A 313 -7.12 10.10 1.57
CA PHE A 313 -5.79 9.54 1.38
C PHE A 313 -5.50 8.44 2.41
N GLU A 314 -5.80 8.67 3.69
CA GLU A 314 -5.69 7.66 4.74
C GLU A 314 -6.48 6.39 4.41
N PHE A 315 -7.77 6.56 4.04
CA PHE A 315 -8.61 5.44 3.64
C PHE A 315 -8.04 4.70 2.42
N TYR A 316 -7.59 5.44 1.40
CA TYR A 316 -7.01 4.87 0.19
C TYR A 316 -5.76 4.04 0.50
N MET A 317 -4.89 4.54 1.38
CA MET A 317 -3.66 3.85 1.76
C MET A 317 -3.90 2.65 2.68
N ASN A 318 -4.92 2.71 3.54
CA ASN A 318 -5.22 1.72 4.57
C ASN A 318 -6.55 0.97 4.33
N THR A 319 -6.96 0.80 3.07
CA THR A 319 -8.27 0.24 2.70
C THR A 319 -8.61 -1.08 3.39
N CYS A 320 -7.63 -1.98 3.55
CA CYS A 320 -7.83 -3.27 4.22
C CYS A 320 -8.16 -3.13 5.72
N ASP A 321 -7.70 -2.05 6.35
CA ASP A 321 -7.96 -1.74 7.76
C ASP A 321 -9.36 -1.12 7.95
N HIS A 322 -9.98 -0.63 6.87
CA HIS A 322 -11.27 0.06 6.90
C HIS A 322 -12.44 -0.74 6.27
N LEU A 323 -12.16 -1.81 5.51
CA LEU A 323 -13.18 -2.61 4.83
C LEU A 323 -13.28 -4.03 5.38
N LEU A 324 -14.49 -4.44 5.78
CA LEU A 324 -14.84 -5.83 6.08
C LEU A 324 -15.76 -6.39 5.01
N ILE A 325 -15.44 -7.58 4.50
CA ILE A 325 -16.33 -8.37 3.68
C ILE A 325 -17.37 -9.05 4.57
N GLU A 326 -18.65 -8.82 4.28
CA GLU A 326 -19.77 -9.52 4.90
C GLU A 326 -20.22 -10.67 3.99
N ASP A 327 -20.12 -11.91 4.48
CA ASP A 327 -20.62 -13.07 3.76
C ASP A 327 -22.15 -13.22 3.88
N LYS A 328 -22.72 -14.19 3.15
CA LYS A 328 -24.17 -14.44 3.11
C LYS A 328 -24.76 -14.85 4.47
N ASN A 329 -23.92 -15.28 5.41
CA ASN A 329 -24.31 -15.67 6.76
C ASN A 329 -24.06 -14.53 7.77
N GLY A 330 -23.70 -13.33 7.31
CA GLY A 330 -23.38 -12.17 8.14
C GLY A 330 -22.00 -12.23 8.81
N LYS A 331 -21.15 -13.20 8.45
CA LYS A 331 -19.79 -13.30 9.01
C LYS A 331 -18.90 -12.25 8.35
N LEU A 332 -18.19 -11.51 9.20
CA LEU A 332 -17.27 -10.45 8.79
C LEU A 332 -15.84 -10.98 8.67
N LYS A 333 -15.14 -10.55 7.62
CA LYS A 333 -13.71 -10.83 7.40
C LYS A 333 -13.00 -9.60 6.83
N PRO A 334 -11.74 -9.32 7.19
CA PRO A 334 -10.94 -8.27 6.54
C PRO A 334 -10.89 -8.45 5.02
N LEU A 335 -10.97 -7.35 4.28
CA LEU A 335 -10.73 -7.36 2.84
C LEU A 335 -9.26 -7.71 2.57
N SER A 336 -9.02 -8.70 1.72
CA SER A 336 -7.69 -8.98 1.19
C SER A 336 -7.74 -9.23 -0.31
N LEU A 337 -6.65 -8.93 -1.02
CA LEU A 337 -6.52 -9.25 -2.44
C LEU A 337 -6.67 -10.75 -2.68
N SER A 338 -6.09 -11.57 -1.79
CA SER A 338 -6.18 -13.04 -1.86
C SER A 338 -7.63 -13.54 -1.78
N ASP A 339 -8.49 -12.91 -0.98
CA ASP A 339 -9.91 -13.28 -0.91
C ASP A 339 -10.66 -12.94 -2.21
N ILE A 340 -10.30 -11.83 -2.86
CA ILE A 340 -10.86 -11.45 -4.18
C ILE A 340 -10.40 -12.45 -5.24
N GLU A 341 -9.10 -12.79 -5.26
CA GLU A 341 -8.53 -13.79 -6.18
C GLU A 341 -9.21 -15.15 -6.03
N LYS A 342 -9.39 -15.60 -4.78
CA LYS A 342 -10.08 -16.85 -4.47
C LYS A 342 -11.52 -16.82 -4.98
N THR A 343 -12.25 -15.73 -4.71
CA THR A 343 -13.63 -15.56 -5.18
C THR A 343 -13.70 -15.56 -6.72
N LEU A 344 -12.73 -14.92 -7.38
CA LEU A 344 -12.60 -14.88 -8.84
C LEU A 344 -12.37 -16.28 -9.43
N ARG A 345 -11.44 -17.07 -8.86
CA ARG A 345 -11.21 -18.47 -9.26
C ARG A 345 -12.45 -19.32 -9.09
N GLU A 346 -13.04 -19.31 -7.90
CA GLU A 346 -14.21 -20.11 -7.55
C GLU A 346 -15.42 -19.77 -8.42
N LYS A 347 -15.56 -18.52 -8.87
CA LYS A 347 -16.72 -18.11 -9.65
C LYS A 347 -16.55 -18.31 -11.15
N TRP A 348 -15.39 -17.96 -11.69
CA TRP A 348 -15.20 -17.83 -13.14
C TRP A 348 -14.34 -18.92 -13.77
N PHE A 349 -13.27 -19.33 -13.09
CA PHE A 349 -12.23 -20.14 -13.69
C PHE A 349 -12.37 -21.63 -13.33
N LYS A 350 -13.54 -22.21 -13.64
CA LYS A 350 -13.90 -23.61 -13.35
C LYS A 350 -13.82 -24.56 -14.56
N HIS A 351 -13.70 -24.02 -15.77
CA HIS A 351 -13.69 -24.79 -17.02
C HIS A 351 -12.28 -25.14 -17.46
N ASN A 352 -12.15 -26.02 -18.46
CA ASN A 352 -10.89 -26.55 -19.01
C ASN A 352 -9.98 -25.53 -19.71
N PHE A 353 -10.08 -24.24 -19.38
CA PHE A 353 -9.18 -23.22 -19.88
C PHE A 353 -7.96 -23.09 -18.97
N GLU A 354 -6.80 -22.91 -19.58
CA GLU A 354 -5.58 -22.58 -18.86
C GLU A 354 -5.64 -21.11 -18.40
N VAL A 355 -5.51 -20.93 -17.09
CA VAL A 355 -5.61 -19.63 -16.43
C VAL A 355 -4.21 -19.11 -16.17
N ASP A 356 -3.97 -17.88 -16.60
CA ASP A 356 -2.74 -17.17 -16.27
C ASP A 356 -2.88 -16.46 -14.93
N GLU A 357 -1.91 -16.71 -14.07
CA GLU A 357 -1.83 -16.17 -12.72
C GLU A 357 -1.76 -14.64 -12.73
N ASP A 358 -1.03 -14.05 -13.69
CA ASP A 358 -0.91 -12.60 -13.80
C ASP A 358 -2.23 -11.98 -14.27
N LEU A 359 -2.93 -12.63 -15.21
CA LEU A 359 -4.28 -12.21 -15.60
C LEU A 359 -5.23 -12.19 -14.39
N LEU A 360 -5.18 -13.24 -13.57
CA LEU A 360 -6.04 -13.36 -12.40
C LEU A 360 -5.74 -12.28 -11.36
N ARG A 361 -4.46 -12.08 -11.05
CA ARG A 361 -4.00 -11.01 -10.15
C ARG A 361 -4.42 -9.63 -10.64
N ASN A 362 -4.29 -9.37 -11.94
CA ASN A 362 -4.66 -8.08 -12.52
C ASN A 362 -6.17 -7.80 -12.40
N LEU A 363 -7.02 -8.79 -12.65
CA LEU A 363 -8.47 -8.65 -12.48
C LEU A 363 -8.86 -8.44 -11.01
N ALA A 364 -8.28 -9.23 -10.10
CA ALA A 364 -8.52 -9.08 -8.67
C ALA A 364 -8.04 -7.72 -8.14
N PHE A 365 -6.86 -7.29 -8.56
CA PHE A 365 -6.29 -5.99 -8.21
C PHE A 365 -7.17 -4.86 -8.72
N LYS A 366 -7.71 -4.98 -9.94
CA LYS A 366 -8.64 -3.98 -10.47
C LYS A 366 -9.92 -3.86 -9.65
N VAL A 367 -10.50 -4.98 -9.21
CA VAL A 367 -11.66 -4.95 -8.30
C VAL A 367 -11.30 -4.35 -6.95
N PHE A 368 -10.14 -4.69 -6.39
CA PHE A 368 -9.63 -4.11 -5.15
C PHE A 368 -9.48 -2.58 -5.27
N GLU A 369 -8.89 -2.09 -6.37
CA GLU A 369 -8.77 -0.67 -6.66
C GLU A 369 -10.13 0.02 -6.84
N ASN A 370 -11.10 -0.65 -7.48
CA ASN A 370 -12.46 -0.12 -7.61
C ASN A 370 -13.13 0.03 -6.24
N LEU A 371 -13.01 -0.97 -5.35
CA LEU A 371 -13.51 -0.88 -3.96
C LEU A 371 -12.85 0.27 -3.22
N ARG A 372 -11.51 0.34 -3.28
CA ARG A 372 -10.71 1.42 -2.69
C ARG A 372 -11.21 2.79 -3.13
N PHE A 373 -11.43 3.00 -4.42
CA PHE A 373 -11.89 4.27 -4.99
C PHE A 373 -13.33 4.63 -4.60
N ILE A 374 -14.25 3.66 -4.64
CA ILE A 374 -15.66 3.88 -4.29
C ILE A 374 -15.77 4.31 -2.82
N TYR A 375 -15.12 3.58 -1.92
CA TYR A 375 -15.24 3.84 -0.49
C TYR A 375 -14.35 5.00 -0.02
N SER A 376 -13.21 5.29 -0.67
CA SER A 376 -12.46 6.52 -0.38
C SER A 376 -13.29 7.76 -0.69
N SER A 377 -14.08 7.74 -1.77
CA SER A 377 -14.97 8.86 -2.13
C SER A 377 -16.07 9.10 -1.10
N ALA A 378 -16.50 8.04 -0.39
CA ALA A 378 -17.49 8.08 0.70
C ALA A 378 -16.88 8.37 2.09
N SER A 379 -15.54 8.35 2.21
CA SER A 379 -14.78 8.60 3.45
C SER A 379 -15.22 9.82 4.28
N PRO A 380 -15.63 10.98 3.71
CA PRO A 380 -16.11 12.11 4.54
C PRO A 380 -17.43 11.86 5.31
N GLN A 381 -18.16 10.78 5.02
CA GLN A 381 -19.42 10.44 5.72
C GLN A 381 -19.29 9.22 6.65
N THR A 382 -18.21 8.45 6.56
CA THR A 382 -17.83 7.46 7.58
C THR A 382 -17.20 8.18 8.75
N VAL A 383 -18.05 8.92 9.46
CA VAL A 383 -17.94 9.32 10.85
C VAL A 383 -16.64 8.81 11.51
N PHE A 384 -15.56 9.58 11.36
CA PHE A 384 -14.41 9.48 12.25
C PHE A 384 -14.84 10.09 13.59
N ILE A 385 -15.80 9.44 14.27
CA ILE A 385 -16.05 9.69 15.69
C ILE A 385 -14.73 9.39 16.39
N GLN A 386 -14.45 10.16 17.42
CA GLN A 386 -13.23 10.21 18.23
C GLN A 386 -12.90 8.89 18.98
N SER A 387 -13.44 7.76 18.52
CA SER A 387 -13.09 6.39 18.89
C SER A 387 -12.77 5.60 17.62
N GLU A 388 -11.57 5.05 17.57
CA GLU A 388 -10.94 4.23 16.51
C GLU A 388 -11.85 3.48 15.51
N GLN A 389 -11.44 3.58 14.24
CA GLN A 389 -11.83 2.80 13.06
C GLN A 389 -13.34 2.71 12.77
N SER A 390 -13.82 3.61 11.90
CA SER A 390 -15.08 3.38 11.17
C SER A 390 -14.85 2.26 10.15
N ILE A 391 -15.30 1.05 10.51
CA ILE A 391 -15.17 -0.12 9.65
C ILE A 391 -16.41 -0.22 8.75
N THR A 392 -16.22 -0.09 7.45
CA THR A 392 -17.30 -0.20 6.46
C THR A 392 -17.48 -1.66 6.04
N ARG A 393 -18.73 -2.11 6.03
CA ARG A 393 -19.11 -3.46 5.57
C ARG A 393 -19.36 -3.45 4.06
N VAL A 394 -18.74 -4.39 3.38
CA VAL A 394 -18.89 -4.62 1.93
C VAL A 394 -19.56 -5.97 1.74
N PRO A 395 -20.79 -6.02 1.22
CA PRO A 395 -21.44 -7.29 0.90
C PRO A 395 -20.62 -8.10 -0.10
N LYS A 396 -20.41 -9.40 0.15
CA LYS A 396 -19.71 -10.28 -0.80
C LYS A 396 -20.35 -10.25 -2.19
N ASP A 397 -21.67 -10.14 -2.27
CA ASP A 397 -22.42 -10.05 -3.53
C ASP A 397 -22.04 -8.80 -4.35
N PHE A 398 -21.62 -7.71 -3.70
CA PHE A 398 -21.13 -6.52 -4.40
C PHE A 398 -19.74 -6.75 -5.01
N ILE A 399 -18.82 -7.38 -4.28
CA ILE A 399 -17.50 -7.79 -4.81
C ILE A 399 -17.69 -8.72 -6.01
N GLU A 400 -18.60 -9.68 -5.87
CA GLU A 400 -18.98 -10.61 -6.92
C GLU A 400 -19.59 -9.95 -8.16
N TYR A 401 -20.34 -8.86 -7.98
CA TYR A 401 -20.86 -8.02 -9.05
C TYR A 401 -19.74 -7.26 -9.77
N LEU A 402 -18.79 -6.68 -9.03
CA LEU A 402 -17.61 -6.03 -9.61
C LEU A 402 -16.76 -7.02 -10.42
N LEU A 403 -16.57 -8.24 -9.90
CA LEU A 403 -15.87 -9.31 -10.62
C LEU A 403 -16.60 -9.74 -11.90
N ASP A 404 -17.93 -9.89 -11.88
CA ASP A 404 -18.70 -10.21 -13.10
C ASP A 404 -18.51 -9.13 -14.17
N ASN A 405 -18.52 -7.85 -13.77
CA ASN A 405 -18.26 -6.75 -14.68
C ASN A 405 -16.83 -6.74 -15.25
N GLU A 406 -15.81 -6.92 -14.43
CA GLU A 406 -14.42 -6.93 -14.92
C GLU A 406 -14.17 -8.12 -15.86
N VAL A 407 -14.69 -9.31 -15.56
CA VAL A 407 -14.58 -10.47 -16.48
C VAL A 407 -15.34 -10.20 -17.78
N ARG A 408 -16.55 -9.64 -17.71
CA ARG A 408 -17.34 -9.31 -18.90
C ARG A 408 -16.64 -8.31 -19.81
N ILE A 409 -16.02 -7.28 -19.24
CA ILE A 409 -15.35 -6.20 -19.97
C ILE A 409 -13.99 -6.66 -20.50
N ARG A 410 -13.17 -7.30 -19.65
CA ARG A 410 -11.78 -7.64 -19.98
C ARG A 410 -11.63 -8.94 -20.75
N LEU A 411 -12.57 -9.89 -20.57
CA LEU A 411 -12.54 -11.23 -21.15
C LEU A 411 -13.85 -11.55 -21.89
N PRO A 412 -14.27 -10.72 -22.86
CA PRO A 412 -15.63 -10.79 -23.43
C PRO A 412 -15.93 -12.12 -24.11
N HIS A 413 -14.98 -12.70 -24.84
CA HIS A 413 -15.15 -13.99 -25.50
C HIS A 413 -15.29 -15.13 -24.49
N TYR A 414 -14.44 -15.13 -23.46
CA TYR A 414 -14.50 -16.12 -22.39
C TYR A 414 -15.81 -16.02 -21.61
N TYR A 415 -16.24 -14.81 -21.25
CA TYR A 415 -17.52 -14.56 -20.58
C TYR A 415 -18.70 -15.17 -21.36
N LYS A 416 -18.75 -14.93 -22.68
CA LYS A 416 -19.78 -15.50 -23.57
C LYS A 416 -19.76 -17.04 -23.54
N ILE A 417 -18.58 -17.64 -23.49
CA ILE A 417 -18.40 -19.10 -23.50
C ILE A 417 -18.87 -19.72 -22.18
N VAL A 418 -18.37 -19.23 -21.04
CA VAL A 418 -18.63 -19.84 -19.73
C VAL A 418 -20.05 -19.61 -19.19
N LYS A 419 -20.75 -18.59 -19.70
CA LYS A 419 -22.18 -18.37 -19.41
C LYS A 419 -23.11 -19.22 -20.27
N SER A 420 -22.61 -19.90 -21.30
CA SER A 420 -23.39 -20.82 -22.12
C SER A 420 -23.82 -22.05 -21.33
N ARG A 421 -24.93 -22.67 -21.74
CA ARG A 421 -25.33 -24.00 -21.25
C ARG A 421 -24.29 -25.07 -21.59
N ASP A 422 -23.69 -24.96 -22.77
CA ASP A 422 -22.61 -25.82 -23.24
C ASP A 422 -21.40 -24.95 -23.64
N PRO A 423 -20.39 -24.83 -22.77
CA PRO A 423 -19.19 -24.04 -23.04
C PRO A 423 -18.34 -24.59 -24.20
N ASP A 424 -18.31 -25.90 -24.42
CA ASP A 424 -17.48 -26.48 -25.48
C ASP A 424 -18.06 -26.21 -26.87
N ILE A 425 -19.37 -26.37 -27.02
CA ILE A 425 -20.08 -25.98 -28.25
C ILE A 425 -19.95 -24.47 -28.45
N LYS A 426 -20.20 -23.67 -27.40
CA LYS A 426 -20.15 -22.21 -27.53
C LYS A 426 -18.78 -21.69 -27.90
N ARG A 427 -17.72 -22.32 -27.39
CA ARG A 427 -16.34 -21.99 -27.77
C ARG A 427 -16.12 -22.18 -29.27
N LYS A 428 -16.56 -23.31 -29.85
CA LYS A 428 -16.45 -23.54 -31.30
C LYS A 428 -17.22 -22.49 -32.10
N GLU A 429 -18.43 -22.14 -31.67
CA GLU A 429 -19.21 -21.06 -32.29
C GLU A 429 -18.48 -19.72 -32.28
N VAL A 430 -17.89 -19.34 -31.13
CA VAL A 430 -17.13 -18.10 -30.98
C VAL A 430 -15.86 -18.10 -31.82
N ILE A 431 -15.13 -19.22 -31.89
CA ILE A 431 -13.97 -19.37 -32.78
C ILE A 431 -14.42 -19.17 -34.23
N ASN A 432 -15.51 -19.81 -34.66
CA ASN A 432 -16.03 -19.67 -36.02
C ASN A 432 -16.52 -18.25 -36.35
N GLU A 433 -17.06 -17.51 -35.38
CA GLU A 433 -17.42 -16.10 -35.53
C GLU A 433 -16.16 -15.24 -35.74
N LEU A 434 -15.16 -15.41 -34.87
CA LEU A 434 -13.89 -14.68 -34.93
C LEU A 434 -13.13 -14.94 -36.23
N VAL A 435 -13.03 -16.21 -36.65
CA VAL A 435 -12.39 -16.61 -37.91
C VAL A 435 -13.11 -16.04 -39.13
N ARG A 436 -14.45 -15.99 -39.13
CA ARG A 436 -15.23 -15.38 -40.21
C ARG A 436 -15.01 -13.87 -40.28
N ASN A 437 -15.04 -13.18 -39.13
CA ASN A 437 -14.82 -11.74 -39.06
C ASN A 437 -13.40 -11.37 -39.51
N SER A 438 -12.38 -12.06 -39.00
CA SER A 438 -10.98 -11.86 -39.43
C SER A 438 -10.83 -12.06 -40.93
N ALA A 439 -11.40 -13.13 -41.50
CA ALA A 439 -11.34 -13.39 -42.93
C ALA A 439 -11.97 -12.28 -43.78
N SER A 440 -13.05 -11.68 -43.30
CA SER A 440 -13.71 -10.56 -43.98
C SER A 440 -12.80 -9.34 -44.00
N LEU A 441 -12.23 -8.99 -42.84
CA LEU A 441 -11.34 -7.84 -42.69
C LEU A 441 -10.03 -8.02 -43.48
N LEU A 442 -9.41 -9.20 -43.42
CA LEU A 442 -8.18 -9.48 -44.19
C LEU A 442 -8.40 -9.35 -45.70
N ARG A 443 -9.56 -9.74 -46.23
CA ARG A 443 -9.89 -9.53 -47.65
C ARG A 443 -10.16 -8.06 -47.98
N GLU A 444 -10.74 -7.30 -47.06
CA GLU A 444 -10.92 -5.85 -47.24
C GLU A 444 -9.57 -5.13 -47.33
N ILE A 445 -8.60 -5.52 -46.49
CA ILE A 445 -7.23 -4.95 -46.50
C ILE A 445 -6.57 -5.12 -47.87
N LEU A 446 -6.73 -6.28 -48.52
CA LEU A 446 -6.14 -6.54 -49.85
C LEU A 446 -6.70 -5.65 -50.97
N ALA A 447 -7.85 -5.00 -50.73
CA ALA A 447 -8.45 -4.03 -51.66
C ALA A 447 -8.19 -2.57 -51.24
N GLU A 448 -7.66 -2.34 -50.04
CA GLU A 448 -7.39 -1.01 -49.47
C GLU A 448 -6.02 -0.49 -49.93
N LYS A 449 -5.92 0.83 -50.10
CA LYS A 449 -4.71 1.52 -50.54
C LYS A 449 -4.19 2.53 -49.52
N ASP A 450 -5.03 2.98 -48.60
CA ASP A 450 -4.64 3.88 -47.52
C ASP A 450 -3.95 3.11 -46.39
N LEU A 451 -2.65 3.37 -46.15
CA LEU A 451 -1.85 2.64 -45.16
C LEU A 451 -2.47 2.72 -43.75
N ARG A 452 -3.01 3.87 -43.36
CA ARG A 452 -3.58 4.05 -42.03
C ARG A 452 -4.81 3.17 -41.84
N ARG A 453 -5.72 3.16 -42.81
CA ARG A 453 -6.89 2.28 -42.79
C ARG A 453 -6.49 0.81 -42.90
N MET A 454 -5.47 0.47 -43.68
CA MET A 454 -4.92 -0.89 -43.71
C MET A 454 -4.46 -1.34 -42.33
N CYS A 455 -3.71 -0.50 -41.60
CA CYS A 455 -3.27 -0.80 -40.24
C CYS A 455 -4.44 -0.96 -39.26
N ASP A 456 -5.44 -0.09 -39.31
CA ASP A 456 -6.62 -0.17 -38.44
C ASP A 456 -7.41 -1.48 -38.67
N LEU A 457 -7.68 -1.79 -39.95
CA LEU A 457 -8.34 -3.04 -40.35
C LEU A 457 -7.49 -4.27 -39.97
N PHE A 458 -6.18 -4.20 -40.19
CA PHE A 458 -5.24 -5.27 -39.87
C PHE A 458 -5.21 -5.55 -38.37
N ASN A 459 -5.08 -4.52 -37.53
CA ASN A 459 -5.07 -4.68 -36.07
C ASN A 459 -6.37 -5.33 -35.56
N ALA A 460 -7.53 -4.96 -36.12
CA ALA A 460 -8.81 -5.60 -35.80
C ALA A 460 -8.86 -7.07 -36.28
N ALA A 461 -8.38 -7.35 -37.49
CA ALA A 461 -8.33 -8.70 -38.06
C ALA A 461 -7.34 -9.61 -37.30
N ALA A 462 -6.18 -9.08 -36.93
CA ALA A 462 -5.16 -9.78 -36.16
C ALA A 462 -5.65 -10.06 -34.75
N TYR A 463 -6.27 -9.10 -34.07
CA TYR A 463 -6.89 -9.33 -32.76
C TYR A 463 -7.87 -10.50 -32.80
N THR A 464 -8.78 -10.51 -33.78
CA THR A 464 -9.80 -11.56 -33.89
C THR A 464 -9.20 -12.94 -34.19
N LEU A 465 -8.21 -13.01 -35.07
CA LEU A 465 -7.52 -14.28 -35.38
C LEU A 465 -6.70 -14.81 -34.20
N VAL A 466 -5.91 -13.95 -33.55
CA VAL A 466 -5.12 -14.31 -32.36
C VAL A 466 -6.04 -14.78 -31.23
N ALA A 467 -7.17 -14.10 -31.00
CA ALA A 467 -8.15 -14.53 -29.99
C ALA A 467 -8.76 -15.89 -30.32
N ALA A 468 -9.05 -16.18 -31.60
CA ALA A 468 -9.55 -17.48 -32.05
C ALA A 468 -8.52 -18.59 -31.80
N LEU A 469 -7.25 -18.34 -32.12
CA LEU A 469 -6.14 -19.28 -31.91
C LEU A 469 -5.90 -19.57 -30.42
N LEU A 470 -5.96 -18.55 -29.56
CA LEU A 470 -5.87 -18.75 -28.10
C LEU A 470 -7.02 -19.64 -27.59
N LEU A 471 -8.27 -19.37 -28.02
CA LEU A 471 -9.43 -20.19 -27.61
C LEU A 471 -9.34 -21.63 -28.12
N LEU A 472 -8.82 -21.84 -29.34
CA LEU A 472 -8.55 -23.17 -29.89
C LEU A 472 -7.59 -23.96 -28.99
N LEU A 473 -6.56 -23.28 -28.49
CA LEU A 473 -5.55 -23.82 -27.58
C LEU A 473 -5.99 -23.83 -26.10
N PHE A 474 -7.27 -23.57 -25.81
CA PHE A 474 -7.82 -23.49 -24.44
C PHE A 474 -7.19 -22.40 -23.56
N HIS A 475 -6.70 -21.32 -24.16
CA HIS A 475 -6.26 -20.11 -23.44
C HIS A 475 -7.32 -19.00 -23.53
N ILE A 476 -7.27 -18.09 -22.56
CA ILE A 476 -8.27 -17.04 -22.37
C ILE A 476 -7.79 -15.75 -23.05
N PRO A 477 -8.39 -15.30 -24.16
CA PRO A 477 -8.04 -14.02 -24.77
C PRO A 477 -8.60 -12.85 -23.96
N THR A 478 -7.82 -11.78 -23.89
CA THR A 478 -8.19 -10.51 -23.26
C THR A 478 -8.59 -9.46 -24.30
N VAL A 479 -9.04 -8.29 -23.85
CA VAL A 479 -9.23 -7.12 -24.73
C VAL A 479 -7.92 -6.46 -25.17
N PHE A 480 -6.78 -6.82 -24.59
CA PHE A 480 -5.48 -6.24 -24.90
C PHE A 480 -4.77 -7.05 -26.00
N HIS A 481 -4.63 -6.47 -27.19
CA HIS A 481 -4.06 -7.16 -28.34
C HIS A 481 -2.60 -7.60 -28.10
N GLU A 482 -1.76 -6.69 -27.63
CA GLU A 482 -0.34 -6.96 -27.31
C GLU A 482 -0.16 -8.14 -26.35
N PHE A 483 -0.93 -8.18 -25.26
CA PHE A 483 -0.89 -9.28 -24.30
C PHE A 483 -1.24 -10.63 -24.96
N ASN A 484 -2.29 -10.64 -25.79
CA ASN A 484 -2.71 -11.85 -26.50
C ASN A 484 -1.64 -12.33 -27.48
N CYS A 485 -0.99 -11.41 -28.21
CA CYS A 485 0.10 -11.74 -29.16
C CYS A 485 1.31 -12.33 -28.43
N ASN A 486 1.82 -11.65 -27.40
CA ASN A 486 2.95 -12.13 -26.61
C ASN A 486 2.69 -13.51 -26.00
N ARG A 487 1.48 -13.72 -25.50
CA ARG A 487 1.06 -15.02 -24.97
C ARG A 487 1.03 -16.10 -26.05
N LEU A 488 0.41 -15.85 -27.20
CA LEU A 488 0.33 -16.83 -28.28
C LEU A 488 1.73 -17.17 -28.82
N ILE A 489 2.62 -16.18 -28.94
CA ILE A 489 4.03 -16.40 -29.30
C ILE A 489 4.71 -17.36 -28.33
N GLY A 490 4.57 -17.13 -27.02
CA GLY A 490 5.14 -17.99 -25.99
C GLY A 490 4.63 -19.43 -26.07
N ILE A 491 3.31 -19.60 -26.20
CA ILE A 491 2.68 -20.92 -26.34
C ILE A 491 3.21 -21.65 -27.57
N VAL A 492 3.21 -20.99 -28.73
CA VAL A 492 3.62 -21.60 -30.00
C VAL A 492 5.11 -21.98 -30.00
N LYS A 493 5.98 -21.13 -29.45
CA LYS A 493 7.41 -21.45 -29.29
C LYS A 493 7.61 -22.69 -28.43
N ASN A 494 6.97 -22.76 -27.27
CA ASN A 494 7.07 -23.92 -26.38
C ASN A 494 6.56 -25.20 -27.08
N MET A 495 5.46 -25.11 -27.83
CA MET A 495 4.94 -26.24 -28.60
C MET A 495 5.91 -26.74 -29.67
N LEU A 496 6.62 -25.83 -30.36
CA LEU A 496 7.63 -26.16 -31.36
C LEU A 496 8.89 -26.78 -30.74
N GLU A 497 9.35 -26.26 -29.61
CA GLU A 497 10.56 -26.71 -28.90
C GLU A 497 10.35 -28.07 -28.20
N GLU A 498 9.23 -28.28 -27.52
CA GLU A 498 8.98 -29.46 -26.68
C GLU A 498 8.46 -30.69 -27.46
N LYS A 499 8.26 -30.57 -28.79
CA LYS A 499 7.60 -31.60 -29.63
C LYS A 499 6.28 -32.09 -29.03
N ASP A 500 5.50 -31.17 -28.45
CA ASP A 500 4.21 -31.44 -27.81
C ASP A 500 3.32 -32.28 -28.75
N LYS A 501 2.56 -33.23 -28.19
CA LYS A 501 1.54 -33.99 -28.94
C LYS A 501 0.54 -33.06 -29.65
N ARG A 502 0.23 -31.91 -29.05
CA ARG A 502 -0.62 -30.85 -29.65
C ARG A 502 0.02 -30.22 -30.89
N ALA A 503 1.35 -30.13 -30.95
CA ALA A 503 2.05 -29.58 -32.11
C ALA A 503 1.91 -30.47 -33.36
N ARG A 504 1.77 -31.79 -33.16
CA ARG A 504 1.48 -32.73 -34.25
C ARG A 504 0.06 -32.60 -34.79
N GLN A 505 -0.89 -32.17 -33.96
CA GLN A 505 -2.30 -31.99 -34.37
C GLN A 505 -2.50 -30.74 -35.23
N LEU A 506 -1.79 -29.65 -34.94
CA LEU A 506 -1.87 -28.41 -35.71
C LEU A 506 -0.90 -28.34 -36.89
N SER A 507 0.01 -29.30 -37.04
CA SER A 507 1.16 -29.29 -37.96
C SER A 507 2.20 -28.20 -37.65
N ILE A 508 3.47 -28.58 -37.73
CA ILE A 508 4.61 -27.66 -37.47
C ILE A 508 4.58 -26.47 -38.43
N ILE A 509 4.25 -26.72 -39.71
CA ILE A 509 4.19 -25.69 -40.75
C ILE A 509 3.16 -24.61 -40.40
N LEU A 510 1.99 -24.98 -39.87
CA LEU A 510 0.99 -23.99 -39.46
C LEU A 510 1.46 -23.20 -38.24
N LEU A 511 2.09 -23.86 -37.26
CA LEU A 511 2.60 -23.20 -36.07
C LEU A 511 3.66 -22.15 -36.42
N ASP A 512 4.54 -22.44 -37.38
CA ASP A 512 5.49 -21.46 -37.91
C ASP A 512 4.77 -20.26 -38.55
N LYS A 513 3.73 -20.50 -39.36
CA LYS A 513 2.91 -19.42 -39.94
C LYS A 513 2.23 -18.58 -38.87
N VAL A 514 1.64 -19.21 -37.85
CA VAL A 514 1.02 -18.52 -36.71
C VAL A 514 2.05 -17.67 -35.96
N LEU A 515 3.26 -18.20 -35.74
CA LEU A 515 4.33 -17.48 -35.06
C LEU A 515 4.76 -16.24 -35.85
N VAL A 516 4.96 -16.38 -37.16
CA VAL A 516 5.29 -15.25 -38.06
C VAL A 516 4.18 -14.21 -38.05
N PHE A 517 2.93 -14.63 -38.31
CA PHE A 517 1.77 -13.75 -38.31
C PHE A 517 1.64 -12.96 -37.00
N THR A 518 1.77 -13.63 -35.85
CA THR A 518 1.56 -13.01 -34.53
C THR A 518 2.68 -12.02 -34.17
N LYS A 519 3.94 -12.33 -34.52
CA LYS A 519 5.06 -11.40 -34.33
C LYS A 519 4.88 -10.14 -35.16
N THR A 520 4.56 -10.32 -36.44
CA THR A 520 4.38 -9.18 -37.34
C THR A 520 3.13 -8.36 -36.99
N ALA A 521 2.09 -9.00 -36.45
CA ALA A 521 0.95 -8.26 -35.92
C ALA A 521 1.32 -7.34 -34.75
N LEU A 522 2.23 -7.77 -33.88
CA LEU A 522 2.74 -6.93 -32.81
C LEU A 522 3.58 -5.77 -33.34
N GLU A 523 4.42 -6.02 -34.36
CA GLU A 523 5.21 -4.98 -35.02
C GLU A 523 4.32 -3.91 -35.66
N ILE A 524 3.25 -4.31 -36.37
CA ILE A 524 2.28 -3.40 -36.98
C ILE A 524 1.48 -2.64 -35.91
N TYR A 525 1.12 -3.27 -34.80
CA TYR A 525 0.41 -2.61 -33.70
C TYR A 525 1.19 -1.45 -33.08
N HIS A 526 2.52 -1.55 -33.03
CA HIS A 526 3.40 -0.49 -32.49
C HIS A 526 3.85 0.53 -33.53
N LEU A 527 3.37 0.45 -34.77
CA LEU A 527 3.80 1.33 -35.84
C LEU A 527 3.25 2.76 -35.63
N ASP A 528 4.15 3.72 -35.47
CA ASP A 528 3.82 5.13 -35.29
C ASP A 528 3.55 5.81 -36.65
N LEU A 529 2.27 5.84 -37.04
CA LEU A 529 1.78 6.47 -38.27
C LEU A 529 1.75 8.02 -38.21
N THR A 530 2.18 8.64 -37.11
CA THR A 530 2.21 10.12 -36.99
C THR A 530 3.48 10.75 -37.55
N ARG A 531 4.51 9.94 -37.82
CA ARG A 531 5.75 10.37 -38.50
C ARG A 531 5.62 10.11 -39.99
N GLU A 532 6.15 10.98 -40.85
CA GLU A 532 6.24 10.71 -42.29
C GLU A 532 6.90 9.35 -42.52
N VAL A 533 6.12 8.38 -43.01
CA VAL A 533 6.60 7.02 -43.26
C VAL A 533 7.38 7.05 -44.57
N VAL A 534 8.70 7.17 -44.48
CA VAL A 534 9.63 7.25 -45.63
C VAL A 534 9.53 6.01 -46.56
N GLU A 535 8.87 4.93 -46.12
CA GLU A 535 8.76 3.65 -46.84
C GLU A 535 7.31 3.09 -46.92
N GLU A 536 6.32 3.94 -47.14
CA GLU A 536 4.89 3.55 -47.17
C GLU A 536 4.59 2.33 -48.08
N GLU A 537 5.14 2.29 -49.29
CA GLU A 537 4.95 1.15 -50.23
C GLU A 537 5.49 -0.19 -49.68
N LYS A 538 6.59 -0.16 -48.91
CA LYS A 538 7.12 -1.36 -48.26
C LYS A 538 6.20 -1.84 -47.15
N PHE A 539 5.60 -0.93 -46.39
CA PHE A 539 4.63 -1.30 -45.36
C PHE A 539 3.34 -1.84 -45.96
N VAL A 540 2.82 -1.24 -47.02
CA VAL A 540 1.63 -1.73 -47.74
C VAL A 540 1.85 -3.15 -48.26
N SER A 541 2.97 -3.41 -48.92
CA SER A 541 3.32 -4.75 -49.40
C SER A 541 3.52 -5.75 -48.26
N HIS A 542 4.12 -5.33 -47.15
CA HIS A 542 4.31 -6.18 -45.98
C HIS A 542 2.99 -6.55 -45.29
N ILE A 543 2.08 -5.58 -45.08
CA ILE A 543 0.74 -5.82 -44.50
C ILE A 543 -0.07 -6.74 -45.42
N SER A 544 0.03 -6.56 -46.74
CA SER A 544 -0.65 -7.40 -47.72
C SER A 544 -0.18 -8.86 -47.63
N PHE A 545 1.14 -9.08 -47.63
CA PHE A 545 1.74 -10.41 -47.48
C PHE A 545 1.29 -11.11 -46.18
N ILE A 546 1.30 -10.39 -45.05
CA ILE A 546 0.89 -10.97 -43.77
C ILE A 546 -0.63 -11.19 -43.71
N SER A 547 -1.41 -10.39 -44.44
CA SER A 547 -2.86 -10.60 -44.59
C SER A 547 -3.16 -11.86 -45.37
N GLU A 548 -2.42 -12.14 -46.45
CA GLU A 548 -2.49 -13.42 -47.18
C GLU A 548 -2.12 -14.60 -46.26
N LEU A 549 -1.03 -14.48 -45.49
CA LEU A 549 -0.64 -15.48 -44.49
C LEU A 549 -1.75 -15.74 -43.45
N GLY A 550 -2.43 -14.68 -43.00
CA GLY A 550 -3.57 -14.78 -42.09
C GLY A 550 -4.76 -15.52 -42.73
N LEU A 551 -5.02 -15.31 -44.02
CA LEU A 551 -6.06 -16.04 -44.77
C LEU A 551 -5.73 -17.53 -44.89
N GLU A 552 -4.46 -17.89 -45.14
CA GLU A 552 -4.03 -19.29 -45.16
C GLU A 552 -4.22 -19.98 -43.80
N ILE A 553 -3.89 -19.30 -42.69
CA ILE A 553 -4.14 -19.81 -41.33
C ILE A 553 -5.66 -20.04 -41.14
N ILE A 554 -6.49 -19.09 -41.57
CA ILE A 554 -7.95 -19.19 -41.47
C ILE A 554 -8.51 -20.37 -42.26
N GLU A 555 -8.01 -20.63 -43.46
CA GLU A 555 -8.43 -21.78 -44.27
C GLU A 555 -8.16 -23.10 -43.55
N TYR A 556 -7.00 -23.22 -42.91
CA TYR A 556 -6.70 -24.37 -42.06
C TYR A 556 -7.68 -24.48 -40.89
N LEU A 557 -7.93 -23.38 -40.16
CA LEU A 557 -8.84 -23.37 -39.02
C LEU A 557 -10.27 -23.77 -39.39
N ARG A 558 -10.75 -23.39 -40.59
CA ARG A 558 -12.05 -23.82 -41.10
C ARG A 558 -12.12 -25.33 -41.35
N GLY A 559 -11.00 -25.98 -41.65
CA GLY A 559 -10.93 -27.43 -41.82
C GLY A 559 -11.00 -28.23 -40.51
N LEU A 560 -10.89 -27.58 -39.35
CA LEU A 560 -10.94 -28.23 -38.03
C LEU A 560 -12.34 -28.34 -37.43
N PHE A 561 -13.35 -27.65 -37.98
CA PHE A 561 -14.69 -27.52 -37.39
C PHE A 561 -15.81 -27.99 -38.30
#